data_AF-A0A6I5VK47-F1
#
_entry.id   AF-A0A6I5VK47-F1
#
_cell.length_a   1.000
_cell.length_b   1.000
_cell.length_c   1.000
_cell.angle_alpha   90.00
_cell.angle_beta   90.00
_cell.angle_gamma   90.00
#
_symmetry.space_group_name_H-M   'P 1'
#
loop_
_entity.id
_entity.type
_entity.pdbx_description
1 polymer ?
#
loop_
_entity_poly.entity_id
_entity_poly.type
_entity_poly.pdbx_seq_one_letter_code
_entity_poly.pdbx_strand_id
1 'polypeptide(L)'
;MADFNDDEYESFELDDEDPSEAASSRDLAEADDDPDTDDDDDDLDDLEDAEPEDVDFIVAAYREDGQSMVNALSEELANDLDELIVQLRRLPGDGGALGLVSLVGEVAVIVRVRGRHVQLLLNDSAAANDWPIARDVADYLGEDIPEDDEDEAEPIGDLGLLKDLGVSEFDLTALCDDLDIGSDQLLTEVAEKIKIGAQFRKVVEAEFGD
;
A
#
# COMPACT_ATOMS: atom_id res chain seq x y z
N MET A 1 -39.16 1.86 45.41
CA MET A 1 -38.40 1.83 46.67
C MET A 1 -37.03 2.34 46.29
N ALA A 2 -36.78 3.63 46.54
CA ALA A 2 -36.20 4.13 47.80
C ALA A 2 -34.70 3.81 47.83
N ASP A 3 -33.78 4.76 48.01
CA ASP A 3 -33.81 5.95 48.87
C ASP A 3 -33.08 7.16 48.23
N PHE A 4 -33.51 8.39 48.56
CA PHE A 4 -32.74 9.30 49.43
C PHE A 4 -33.59 10.50 49.87
N ASN A 5 -33.40 10.94 51.12
CA ASN A 5 -34.09 12.06 51.77
C ASN A 5 -33.06 13.15 52.15
N ASP A 6 -33.53 14.22 52.80
CA ASP A 6 -32.82 15.42 53.29
C ASP A 6 -32.48 16.39 52.12
N ASP A 7 -33.16 17.54 51.95
CA ASP A 7 -33.58 18.57 52.94
C ASP A 7 -32.32 19.08 53.67
N GLU A 8 -31.91 20.34 53.53
CA GLU A 8 -32.54 21.46 54.23
C GLU A 8 -32.40 22.81 53.49
N TYR A 9 -33.41 23.67 53.69
CA TYR A 9 -33.52 25.09 53.32
C TYR A 9 -32.59 25.97 54.22
N GLU A 10 -32.53 27.30 54.28
CA GLU A 10 -33.18 28.53 53.73
C GLU A 10 -32.09 29.66 53.89
N SER A 11 -32.10 30.89 53.38
CA SER A 11 -32.98 31.74 52.53
C SER A 11 -32.03 32.61 51.66
N PHE A 12 -32.36 33.12 50.47
CA PHE A 12 -33.35 34.16 50.09
C PHE A 12 -33.07 35.57 50.66
N GLU A 13 -32.77 36.53 49.77
CA GLU A 13 -33.28 37.91 49.81
C GLU A 13 -33.20 38.51 48.39
N LEU A 14 -34.34 39.04 47.91
CA LEU A 14 -34.45 39.95 46.76
C LEU A 14 -33.96 41.35 47.21
N ASP A 15 -33.67 42.35 46.38
CA ASP A 15 -34.42 42.86 45.23
C ASP A 15 -33.60 43.96 44.51
N ASP A 16 -34.24 44.61 43.53
CA ASP A 16 -33.95 45.87 42.83
C ASP A 16 -33.40 45.78 41.39
N GLU A 17 -34.24 46.25 40.47
CA GLU A 17 -33.99 46.47 39.05
C GLU A 17 -33.38 47.87 38.82
N ASP A 18 -32.48 48.02 37.84
CA ASP A 18 -32.56 49.18 36.94
C ASP A 18 -32.04 48.82 35.52
N PRO A 19 -32.80 49.12 34.45
CA PRO A 19 -32.43 48.79 33.08
C PRO A 19 -31.87 50.01 32.29
N SER A 20 -31.30 49.74 31.10
CA SER A 20 -30.70 50.70 30.14
C SER A 20 -29.38 51.33 30.62
N GLU A 21 -28.35 51.57 29.78
CA GLU A 21 -28.30 51.98 28.37
C GLU A 21 -27.39 51.02 27.55
N ALA A 22 -27.73 50.53 26.35
CA ALA A 22 -27.96 51.21 25.07
C ALA A 22 -26.69 51.67 24.31
N ALA A 23 -26.43 50.95 23.20
CA ALA A 23 -25.70 51.34 21.98
C ALA A 23 -24.17 51.08 21.83
N SER A 24 -23.84 50.57 20.63
CA SER A 24 -22.52 50.39 20.00
C SER A 24 -21.58 49.34 20.65
N SER A 25 -20.98 48.39 19.91
CA SER A 25 -20.81 48.26 18.45
C SER A 25 -21.06 46.82 17.98
N ARG A 26 -21.59 46.68 16.76
CA ARG A 26 -21.42 45.47 15.94
C ARG A 26 -20.24 45.72 15.00
N ASP A 27 -19.08 45.20 15.35
CA ASP A 27 -18.01 44.82 14.42
C ASP A 27 -18.03 43.29 14.43
N LEU A 28 -18.47 42.57 13.40
CA LEU A 28 -18.02 42.55 12.00
C LEU A 28 -16.53 42.22 11.87
N ALA A 29 -16.26 40.91 11.98
CA ALA A 29 -15.24 40.20 11.21
C ALA A 29 -13.82 40.81 11.22
N GLU A 30 -13.08 40.48 12.27
CA GLU A 30 -11.72 40.01 12.05
C GLU A 30 -11.82 38.48 12.06
N ALA A 31 -12.04 37.93 10.86
CA ALA A 31 -11.51 36.62 10.59
C ALA A 31 -10.00 36.83 10.48
N ASP A 32 -9.24 36.30 11.44
CA ASP A 32 -7.85 35.90 11.18
C ASP A 32 -7.94 34.79 10.12
N ASP A 33 -8.08 35.26 8.87
CA ASP A 33 -7.54 34.62 7.69
C ASP A 33 -6.03 34.63 7.95
N ASP A 34 -5.57 33.56 8.58
CA ASP A 34 -4.17 33.23 8.75
C ASP A 34 -3.83 32.23 7.63
N PRO A 35 -3.37 32.73 6.46
CA PRO A 35 -2.81 31.91 5.42
C PRO A 35 -1.28 31.83 5.59
N ASP A 36 -0.78 31.60 6.82
CA ASP A 36 0.36 30.69 6.95
C ASP A 36 -0.17 29.28 6.61
N THR A 37 -0.44 29.11 5.32
CA THR A 37 -0.15 27.85 4.64
C THR A 37 1.35 27.72 4.74
N ASP A 38 1.83 27.02 5.78
CA ASP A 38 3.09 26.31 5.71
C ASP A 38 2.99 25.40 4.48
N ASP A 39 3.38 25.95 3.32
CA ASP A 39 3.58 25.28 2.02
C ASP A 39 4.93 24.52 2.13
N ASP A 40 5.09 23.81 3.24
CA ASP A 40 6.16 22.90 3.64
C ASP A 40 5.54 21.48 3.77
N ASP A 41 4.60 21.16 2.87
CA ASP A 41 4.25 19.78 2.47
C ASP A 41 5.24 19.28 1.39
N ASP A 42 6.24 20.12 1.05
CA ASP A 42 7.39 19.84 0.18
C ASP A 42 8.52 19.05 0.89
N ASP A 43 8.37 18.71 2.18
CA ASP A 43 9.06 17.56 2.80
C ASP A 43 8.29 16.27 2.42
N LEU A 44 8.06 16.07 1.12
CA LEU A 44 7.92 14.72 0.60
C LEU A 44 9.24 14.00 0.95
N ASP A 45 9.12 12.82 1.55
CA ASP A 45 10.18 11.81 1.45
C ASP A 45 10.31 11.45 -0.04
N ASP A 46 11.00 12.29 -0.82
CA ASP A 46 11.29 12.08 -2.24
C ASP A 46 12.26 10.90 -2.34
N LEU A 47 11.69 9.70 -2.26
CA LEU A 47 12.37 8.44 -2.54
C LEU A 47 13.04 8.54 -3.91
N GLU A 48 14.26 8.01 -4.02
CA GLU A 48 14.95 7.99 -5.31
C GLU A 48 14.17 7.07 -6.27
N ASP A 49 13.86 7.57 -7.47
CA ASP A 49 13.25 6.75 -8.53
C ASP A 49 14.14 5.53 -8.76
N ALA A 50 13.57 4.31 -8.73
CA ALA A 50 14.30 3.11 -9.08
C ALA A 50 14.86 3.24 -10.52
N GLU A 51 16.18 3.12 -10.67
CA GLU A 51 16.82 3.13 -11.98
C GLU A 51 16.61 1.77 -12.67
N PRO A 52 16.74 1.68 -14.00
CA PRO A 52 16.64 0.40 -14.71
C PRO A 52 17.67 -0.66 -14.25
N GLU A 53 18.78 -0.25 -13.60
CA GLU A 53 19.75 -1.19 -13.04
C GLU A 53 19.32 -1.78 -11.68
N ASP A 54 18.32 -1.21 -11.02
CA ASP A 54 17.71 -1.74 -9.79
C ASP A 54 16.62 -2.79 -10.08
N VAL A 55 16.11 -2.85 -11.32
CA VAL A 55 14.98 -3.72 -11.70
C VAL A 55 15.47 -5.09 -12.19
N ASP A 56 15.32 -6.15 -11.38
CA ASP A 56 15.65 -7.51 -11.84
C ASP A 56 14.68 -7.97 -12.94
N PHE A 57 13.38 -7.69 -12.75
CA PHE A 57 12.33 -7.86 -13.75
C PHE A 57 10.98 -7.28 -13.31
N ILE A 58 10.17 -6.90 -14.30
CA ILE A 58 8.73 -6.70 -14.14
C ILE A 58 7.99 -7.55 -15.18
N VAL A 59 7.15 -8.48 -14.72
CA VAL A 59 6.40 -9.39 -15.61
C VAL A 59 4.92 -9.48 -15.27
N ALA A 60 4.09 -9.58 -16.31
CA ALA A 60 2.67 -9.87 -16.19
C ALA A 60 2.35 -11.28 -16.65
N ALA A 61 1.73 -12.07 -15.77
CA ALA A 61 1.19 -13.39 -16.04
C ALA A 61 -0.35 -13.37 -16.09
N TYR A 62 -0.93 -13.97 -17.12
CA TYR A 62 -2.39 -13.98 -17.33
C TYR A 62 -2.82 -15.23 -18.12
N ARG A 63 -4.13 -15.37 -18.40
CA ARG A 63 -4.67 -16.52 -19.14
C ARG A 63 -5.47 -16.10 -20.37
N GLU A 64 -5.03 -16.56 -21.52
CA GLU A 64 -5.70 -16.37 -22.82
C GLU A 64 -6.05 -17.75 -23.40
N ASP A 65 -7.31 -17.96 -23.79
CA ASP A 65 -7.85 -19.23 -24.31
C ASP A 65 -7.49 -20.49 -23.49
N GLY A 66 -7.30 -20.33 -22.17
CA GLY A 66 -6.93 -21.40 -21.24
C GLY A 66 -5.44 -21.72 -21.18
N GLN A 67 -4.59 -20.98 -21.90
CA GLN A 67 -3.13 -21.06 -21.84
C GLN A 67 -2.59 -19.96 -20.91
N SER A 68 -1.57 -20.26 -20.11
CA SER A 68 -0.88 -19.24 -19.30
C SER A 68 0.13 -18.49 -20.16
N MET A 69 -0.09 -17.18 -20.30
CA MET A 69 0.83 -16.23 -20.93
C MET A 69 1.68 -15.55 -19.85
N VAL A 70 2.91 -15.17 -20.21
CA VAL A 70 3.77 -14.28 -19.42
C VAL A 70 4.44 -13.32 -20.41
N ASN A 71 4.43 -12.02 -20.10
CA ASN A 71 5.10 -10.95 -20.86
C ASN A 71 5.90 -10.07 -19.89
N ALA A 72 7.01 -9.50 -20.34
CA ALA A 72 7.66 -8.39 -19.64
C ALA A 72 6.79 -7.12 -19.73
N LEU A 73 6.93 -6.24 -18.75
CA LEU A 73 6.42 -4.85 -18.76
C LEU A 73 7.60 -3.86 -18.77
N SER A 74 7.31 -2.56 -18.81
CA SER A 74 8.35 -1.51 -18.70
C SER A 74 8.95 -1.48 -17.29
N GLU A 75 10.26 -1.29 -17.19
CA GLU A 75 10.99 -1.08 -15.92
C GLU A 75 10.48 0.17 -15.19
N GLU A 76 9.99 1.18 -15.92
CA GLU A 76 9.35 2.40 -15.38
C GLU A 76 8.18 2.11 -14.41
N LEU A 77 7.61 0.90 -14.43
CA LEU A 77 6.57 0.48 -13.48
C LEU A 77 7.09 0.17 -12.07
N ALA A 78 8.41 0.22 -11.84
CA ALA A 78 9.01 0.21 -10.52
C ALA A 78 8.73 1.49 -9.72
N ASN A 79 8.19 2.54 -10.37
CA ASN A 79 7.93 3.85 -9.75
C ASN A 79 6.45 4.30 -9.82
N ASP A 80 5.52 3.46 -10.29
CA ASP A 80 4.09 3.80 -10.38
C ASP A 80 3.17 2.57 -10.26
N LEU A 81 2.57 2.38 -9.08
CA LEU A 81 1.65 1.27 -8.82
C LEU A 81 0.32 1.40 -9.57
N ASP A 82 -0.22 2.61 -9.77
CA ASP A 82 -1.52 2.74 -10.45
C ASP A 82 -1.41 2.43 -11.94
N GLU A 83 -0.35 2.87 -12.65
CA GLU A 83 -0.13 2.46 -14.04
C GLU A 83 0.20 0.97 -14.13
N LEU A 84 0.92 0.35 -13.18
CA LEU A 84 1.08 -1.10 -13.13
C LEU A 84 -0.28 -1.82 -13.01
N ILE A 85 -1.12 -1.38 -12.06
CA ILE A 85 -2.49 -1.89 -11.89
C ILE A 85 -3.33 -1.67 -13.16
N VAL A 86 -3.22 -0.49 -13.80
CA VAL A 86 -3.93 -0.14 -15.02
C VAL A 86 -3.48 -0.99 -16.20
N GLN A 87 -2.19 -1.28 -16.36
CA GLN A 87 -1.67 -2.19 -17.39
C GLN A 87 -2.17 -3.62 -17.16
N LEU A 88 -2.06 -4.15 -15.95
CA LEU A 88 -2.59 -5.47 -15.59
C LEU A 88 -4.10 -5.57 -15.84
N ARG A 89 -4.86 -4.50 -15.58
CA ARG A 89 -6.31 -4.42 -15.83
C ARG A 89 -6.69 -4.51 -17.33
N ARG A 90 -5.76 -4.20 -18.24
CA ARG A 90 -5.97 -4.30 -19.70
C ARG A 90 -5.78 -5.73 -20.24
N LEU A 91 -5.15 -6.62 -19.48
CA LEU A 91 -4.83 -7.99 -19.90
C LEU A 91 -6.05 -8.93 -19.80
N PRO A 92 -6.20 -9.89 -20.72
CA PRO A 92 -7.32 -10.83 -20.70
C PRO A 92 -7.14 -11.94 -19.65
N GLY A 93 -8.24 -12.39 -19.06
CA GLY A 93 -8.25 -13.61 -18.25
C GLY A 93 -9.38 -13.67 -17.23
N ASP A 94 -10.10 -14.78 -17.21
CA ASP A 94 -11.20 -15.05 -16.26
C ASP A 94 -10.72 -15.05 -14.79
N GLY A 95 -9.45 -15.43 -14.58
CA GLY A 95 -8.78 -15.44 -13.27
C GLY A 95 -8.11 -14.12 -12.87
N GLY A 96 -8.18 -13.08 -13.71
CA GLY A 96 -7.39 -11.86 -13.61
C GLY A 96 -5.97 -11.98 -14.17
N ALA A 97 -5.21 -10.89 -14.05
CA ALA A 97 -3.78 -10.81 -14.34
C ALA A 97 -2.97 -10.70 -13.03
N LEU A 98 -1.70 -11.08 -13.09
CA LEU A 98 -0.76 -11.11 -11.99
C LEU A 98 0.54 -10.42 -12.41
N GLY A 99 0.89 -9.29 -11.79
CA GLY A 99 2.21 -8.68 -11.84
C GLY A 99 3.13 -9.31 -10.81
N LEU A 100 4.39 -9.52 -11.21
CA LEU A 100 5.51 -9.89 -10.34
C LEU A 100 6.62 -8.87 -10.61
N VAL A 101 7.04 -8.14 -9.58
CA VAL A 101 8.09 -7.11 -9.61
C VAL A 101 9.19 -7.55 -8.65
N SER A 102 10.43 -7.59 -9.13
CA SER A 102 11.63 -7.81 -8.31
C SER A 102 12.58 -6.63 -8.49
N LEU A 103 13.02 -6.04 -7.38
CA LEU A 103 14.06 -5.01 -7.34
C LEU A 103 15.24 -5.46 -6.47
N VAL A 104 16.45 -5.19 -6.93
CA VAL A 104 17.77 -5.40 -6.28
C VAL A 104 18.03 -6.78 -5.66
N GLY A 105 17.20 -7.78 -5.95
CA GLY A 105 17.22 -9.07 -5.26
C GLY A 105 16.64 -9.04 -3.83
N GLU A 106 16.05 -7.93 -3.36
CA GLU A 106 15.54 -7.78 -1.98
C GLU A 106 14.04 -7.45 -1.93
N VAL A 107 13.50 -6.68 -2.89
CA VAL A 107 12.08 -6.26 -2.89
C VAL A 107 11.27 -7.10 -3.86
N ALA A 108 10.21 -7.75 -3.37
CA ALA A 108 9.26 -8.54 -4.14
C ALA A 108 7.81 -8.02 -3.97
N VAL A 109 7.23 -7.48 -5.05
CA VAL A 109 5.81 -7.10 -5.09
C VAL A 109 5.01 -8.04 -5.98
N ILE A 110 3.89 -8.53 -5.46
CA ILE A 110 2.91 -9.36 -6.18
C ILE A 110 1.59 -8.59 -6.30
N VAL A 111 1.23 -8.20 -7.52
CA VAL A 111 0.00 -7.42 -7.82
C VAL A 111 -1.00 -8.30 -8.55
N ARG A 112 -2.19 -8.54 -7.98
CA ARG A 112 -3.23 -9.34 -8.65
C ARG A 112 -4.48 -8.52 -8.97
N VAL A 113 -4.77 -8.33 -10.26
CA VAL A 113 -5.91 -7.52 -10.75
C VAL A 113 -7.01 -8.39 -11.34
N ARG A 114 -8.20 -8.29 -10.76
CA ARG A 114 -9.41 -9.06 -11.09
C ARG A 114 -10.60 -8.13 -11.34
N GLY A 115 -10.62 -7.54 -12.54
CA GLY A 115 -11.62 -6.55 -12.94
C GLY A 115 -11.49 -5.25 -12.14
N ARG A 116 -12.21 -5.15 -11.02
CA ARG A 116 -12.10 -4.01 -10.08
C ARG A 116 -11.41 -4.36 -8.76
N HIS A 117 -11.23 -5.64 -8.46
CA HIS A 117 -10.55 -6.07 -7.25
C HIS A 117 -9.05 -6.10 -7.54
N VAL A 118 -8.27 -5.42 -6.71
CA VAL A 118 -6.82 -5.53 -6.65
C VAL A 118 -6.47 -6.18 -5.31
N GLN A 119 -5.50 -7.08 -5.33
CA GLN A 119 -4.89 -7.71 -4.16
C GLN A 119 -3.39 -7.48 -4.30
N LEU A 120 -2.71 -6.99 -3.26
CA LEU A 120 -1.28 -6.73 -3.24
C LEU A 120 -0.62 -7.60 -2.19
N LEU A 121 0.67 -7.90 -2.38
CA LEU A 121 1.58 -8.41 -1.36
C LEU A 121 2.94 -7.77 -1.60
N LEU A 122 3.56 -7.25 -0.55
CA LEU A 122 4.97 -6.87 -0.49
C LEU A 122 5.65 -7.81 0.51
N ASN A 123 6.84 -8.32 0.20
CA ASN A 123 7.56 -9.27 1.06
C ASN A 123 8.08 -8.65 2.35
N ASP A 124 8.38 -7.35 2.33
CA ASP A 124 9.05 -6.63 3.40
C ASP A 124 8.52 -5.19 3.47
N SER A 125 7.91 -4.80 4.59
CA SER A 125 7.38 -3.45 4.80
C SER A 125 8.44 -2.36 4.95
N ALA A 126 9.67 -2.68 5.38
CA ALA A 126 10.74 -1.71 5.53
C ALA A 126 11.22 -1.17 4.18
N ALA A 127 11.10 -1.95 3.10
CA ALA A 127 11.39 -1.53 1.73
C ALA A 127 10.59 -0.28 1.27
N ALA A 128 9.49 0.05 1.95
CA ALA A 128 8.71 1.26 1.70
C ALA A 128 9.39 2.56 2.19
N ASN A 129 10.53 2.48 2.88
CA ASN A 129 11.40 3.61 3.21
C ASN A 129 12.40 3.96 2.10
N ASP A 130 12.64 3.06 1.14
CA ASP A 130 13.64 3.23 0.08
C ASP A 130 13.02 3.22 -1.33
N TRP A 131 11.99 2.40 -1.57
CA TRP A 131 11.52 2.07 -2.93
C TRP A 131 10.11 2.62 -3.23
N PRO A 132 9.93 3.43 -4.29
CA PRO A 132 8.64 4.04 -4.63
C PRO A 132 7.49 3.04 -4.79
N ILE A 133 7.68 1.91 -5.48
CA ILE A 133 6.63 0.87 -5.59
C ILE A 133 6.24 0.25 -4.23
N ALA A 134 7.18 0.14 -3.29
CA ALA A 134 6.90 -0.40 -1.96
C ALA A 134 6.12 0.62 -1.11
N ARG A 135 6.47 1.91 -1.21
CA ARG A 135 5.73 3.04 -0.61
C ARG A 135 4.29 3.10 -1.11
N ASP A 136 4.09 3.01 -2.43
CA ASP A 136 2.77 2.95 -3.07
C ASP A 136 1.96 1.73 -2.57
N VAL A 137 2.59 0.56 -2.38
CA VAL A 137 1.90 -0.64 -1.87
C VAL A 137 1.47 -0.45 -0.42
N ALA A 138 2.31 0.14 0.43
CA ALA A 138 1.96 0.44 1.82
C ALA A 138 0.79 1.44 1.91
N ASP A 139 0.84 2.56 1.18
CA ASP A 139 -0.27 3.53 1.10
C ASP A 139 -1.57 2.89 0.59
N TYR A 140 -1.49 2.11 -0.50
CA TYR A 140 -2.66 1.44 -1.07
C TYR A 140 -3.33 0.48 -0.08
N LEU A 141 -2.53 -0.22 0.74
CA LEU A 141 -3.03 -1.11 1.79
C LEU A 141 -3.53 -0.34 3.02
N GLY A 142 -3.00 0.87 3.26
CA GLY A 142 -3.25 1.67 4.46
C GLY A 142 -2.52 1.11 5.69
N GLU A 143 -1.34 0.52 5.49
CA GLU A 143 -0.48 -0.02 6.54
C GLU A 143 0.57 1.03 6.94
N ASP A 144 0.87 1.14 8.23
CA ASP A 144 1.95 2.00 8.72
C ASP A 144 3.32 1.40 8.33
N ILE A 145 4.24 2.23 7.84
CA ILE A 145 5.60 1.82 7.47
C ILE A 145 6.47 1.82 8.73
N PRO A 146 7.25 0.76 9.00
CA PRO A 146 8.13 0.72 10.16
C PRO A 146 9.23 1.79 10.04
N GLU A 147 9.70 2.30 11.19
CA GLU A 147 10.97 3.04 11.24
C GLU A 147 12.12 2.11 10.77
N ASP A 148 13.26 2.67 10.37
CA ASP A 148 14.44 2.04 9.72
C ASP A 148 15.09 0.81 10.42
N ASP A 149 14.52 0.32 11.53
CA ASP A 149 14.97 -0.87 12.24
C ASP A 149 14.46 -2.16 11.56
N GLU A 150 15.35 -2.83 10.82
CA GLU A 150 15.16 -4.13 10.11
C GLU A 150 14.49 -5.25 10.96
N ASP A 151 14.55 -5.17 12.30
CA ASP A 151 13.94 -6.14 13.23
C ASP A 151 12.39 -6.12 13.23
N GLU A 152 11.74 -5.11 12.60
CA GLU A 152 10.26 -4.99 12.47
C GLU A 152 9.74 -5.22 11.03
N ALA A 153 10.60 -5.63 10.10
CA ALA A 153 10.25 -5.98 8.72
C ALA A 153 9.35 -7.25 8.65
N GLU A 154 8.10 -7.08 8.21
CA GLU A 154 7.15 -8.19 7.98
C GLU A 154 6.45 -8.05 6.60
N PRO A 155 6.04 -9.16 5.95
CA PRO A 155 5.29 -9.11 4.70
C PRO A 155 3.88 -8.54 4.87
N ILE A 156 3.56 -7.46 4.14
CA ILE A 156 2.27 -6.78 4.20
C ILE A 156 1.36 -7.08 3.00
N GLY A 157 0.04 -7.09 3.26
CA GLY A 157 -1.01 -7.32 2.26
C GLY A 157 -1.65 -8.70 2.32
N ASP A 158 -2.10 -9.21 1.17
CA ASP A 158 -2.92 -10.42 1.07
C ASP A 158 -2.07 -11.66 0.76
N LEU A 159 -1.51 -12.29 1.79
CA LEU A 159 -0.85 -13.60 1.70
C LEU A 159 -1.74 -14.71 1.09
N GLY A 160 -3.05 -14.51 0.99
CA GLY A 160 -4.00 -15.39 0.31
C GLY A 160 -4.18 -15.14 -1.19
N LEU A 161 -3.51 -14.13 -1.78
CA LEU A 161 -3.80 -13.69 -3.14
C LEU A 161 -3.56 -14.75 -4.22
N LEU A 162 -2.78 -15.80 -3.96
CA LEU A 162 -2.49 -16.92 -4.87
C LEU A 162 -3.17 -18.25 -4.51
N LYS A 163 -4.06 -18.26 -3.51
CA LYS A 163 -4.72 -19.46 -2.96
C LYS A 163 -5.48 -20.29 -3.99
N ASP A 164 -6.16 -19.65 -4.94
CA ASP A 164 -6.85 -20.34 -6.05
C ASP A 164 -5.92 -20.83 -7.17
N LEU A 165 -4.66 -20.38 -7.20
CA LEU A 165 -3.62 -20.86 -8.12
C LEU A 165 -2.80 -22.00 -7.52
N GLY A 166 -3.01 -22.33 -6.24
CA GLY A 166 -2.41 -23.48 -5.55
C GLY A 166 -1.24 -23.15 -4.62
N VAL A 167 -1.03 -21.87 -4.28
CA VAL A 167 -0.07 -21.44 -3.25
C VAL A 167 -0.86 -21.02 -2.02
N SER A 168 -0.67 -21.67 -0.87
CA SER A 168 -1.40 -21.31 0.36
C SER A 168 -0.82 -20.06 1.03
N GLU A 169 -1.56 -19.43 1.97
CA GLU A 169 -1.00 -18.36 2.81
C GLU A 169 0.32 -18.81 3.45
N PHE A 170 0.33 -20.01 4.03
CA PHE A 170 1.51 -20.60 4.66
C PHE A 170 2.68 -20.82 3.68
N ASP A 171 2.41 -21.15 2.41
CA ASP A 171 3.44 -21.28 1.38
C ASP A 171 4.05 -19.94 0.97
N LEU A 172 3.30 -18.84 1.04
CA LEU A 172 3.76 -17.49 0.71
C LEU A 172 4.49 -16.88 1.90
N THR A 173 3.94 -16.96 3.11
CA THR A 173 4.62 -16.56 4.35
C THR A 173 5.98 -17.24 4.46
N ALA A 174 6.05 -18.56 4.34
CA ALA A 174 7.31 -19.31 4.41
C ALA A 174 8.28 -19.06 3.23
N LEU A 175 7.89 -18.31 2.20
CA LEU A 175 8.78 -17.81 1.15
C LEU A 175 9.26 -16.38 1.45
N CYS A 176 8.47 -15.56 2.15
CA CYS A 176 8.87 -14.21 2.57
C CYS A 176 9.77 -14.25 3.82
N ASP A 177 9.50 -15.16 4.77
CA ASP A 177 10.34 -15.44 5.96
C ASP A 177 11.73 -16.02 5.63
N ASP A 178 12.00 -16.43 4.39
CA ASP A 178 13.24 -17.15 4.01
C ASP A 178 14.34 -16.17 3.59
N LEU A 179 14.98 -15.54 4.58
CA LEU A 179 16.07 -14.56 4.41
C LEU A 179 17.34 -15.13 3.73
N ASP A 180 17.41 -16.44 3.43
CA ASP A 180 18.49 -17.05 2.64
C ASP A 180 18.22 -16.95 1.11
N ILE A 181 17.06 -16.44 0.65
CA ILE A 181 16.73 -16.24 -0.78
C ILE A 181 16.39 -14.78 -1.11
N GLY A 182 16.74 -14.35 -2.33
CA GLY A 182 16.35 -13.04 -2.86
C GLY A 182 14.95 -12.99 -3.46
N SER A 183 14.45 -11.78 -3.71
CA SER A 183 13.15 -11.50 -4.34
C SER A 183 12.98 -12.18 -5.70
N ASP A 184 14.05 -12.24 -6.50
CA ASP A 184 14.08 -12.89 -7.82
C ASP A 184 13.76 -14.39 -7.71
N GLN A 185 14.36 -15.04 -6.70
CA GLN A 185 14.25 -16.46 -6.42
C GLN A 185 12.94 -16.79 -5.71
N LEU A 186 12.46 -15.91 -4.83
CA LEU A 186 11.12 -15.96 -4.22
C LEU A 186 10.03 -15.98 -5.30
N LEU A 187 10.07 -15.01 -6.22
CA LEU A 187 9.07 -14.89 -7.29
C LEU A 187 9.23 -15.99 -8.35
N THR A 188 10.45 -16.50 -8.56
CA THR A 188 10.69 -17.72 -9.36
C THR A 188 10.01 -18.95 -8.74
N GLU A 189 10.13 -19.17 -7.43
CA GLU A 189 9.45 -20.27 -6.73
C GLU A 189 7.91 -20.11 -6.78
N VAL A 190 7.40 -18.87 -6.62
CA VAL A 190 5.98 -18.56 -6.83
C VAL A 190 5.54 -18.95 -8.25
N ALA A 191 6.30 -18.59 -9.28
CA ALA A 191 6.04 -18.92 -10.68
C ALA A 191 6.05 -20.44 -10.95
N GLU A 192 6.97 -21.19 -10.34
CA GLU A 192 7.03 -22.65 -10.37
C GLU A 192 5.78 -23.28 -9.68
N LYS A 193 5.39 -22.76 -8.52
CA LYS A 193 4.20 -23.21 -7.77
C LYS A 193 2.90 -22.99 -8.55
N ILE A 194 2.68 -21.82 -9.16
CA ILE A 194 1.49 -21.52 -9.98
C ILE A 194 1.55 -22.05 -11.43
N LYS A 195 2.59 -22.82 -11.78
CA LYS A 195 2.75 -23.54 -13.06
C LYS A 195 2.92 -22.63 -14.28
N ILE A 196 3.65 -21.52 -14.10
CA ILE A 196 4.11 -20.64 -15.18
C ILE A 196 5.63 -20.55 -15.30
N GLY A 197 6.39 -21.16 -14.38
CA GLY A 197 7.85 -21.03 -14.25
C GLY A 197 8.67 -21.24 -15.55
N ALA A 198 8.19 -22.05 -16.49
CA ALA A 198 8.83 -22.24 -17.79
C ALA A 198 8.63 -21.07 -18.76
N GLN A 199 7.46 -20.42 -18.75
CA GLN A 199 7.20 -19.20 -19.50
C GLN A 199 7.87 -18.00 -18.83
N PHE A 200 7.78 -17.92 -17.49
CA PHE A 200 8.41 -16.89 -16.67
C PHE A 200 9.92 -16.81 -16.93
N ARG A 201 10.67 -17.89 -16.68
CA ARG A 201 12.13 -17.90 -16.88
C ARG A 201 12.54 -17.57 -18.31
N LYS A 202 11.75 -17.99 -19.31
CA LYS A 202 12.02 -17.68 -20.71
C LYS A 202 11.82 -16.18 -21.03
N VAL A 203 10.91 -15.50 -20.34
CA VAL A 203 10.71 -14.04 -20.51
C VAL A 203 11.81 -13.30 -19.77
N VAL A 204 12.10 -13.66 -18.52
CA VAL A 204 13.18 -13.04 -17.72
C VAL A 204 14.53 -13.18 -18.43
N GLU A 205 14.92 -14.38 -18.86
CA GLU A 205 16.18 -14.63 -19.61
C GLU A 205 16.24 -13.90 -20.97
N ALA A 206 15.11 -13.55 -21.58
CA ALA A 206 15.08 -12.94 -22.91
C ALA A 206 15.07 -11.40 -22.89
N GLU A 207 14.43 -10.80 -21.88
CA GLU A 207 14.21 -9.35 -21.80
C GLU A 207 15.09 -8.70 -20.70
N PHE A 208 15.46 -9.44 -19.65
CA PHE A 208 16.25 -8.97 -18.49
C PHE A 208 17.56 -9.77 -18.27
N GLY A 209 17.95 -10.63 -19.22
CA GLY A 209 19.22 -11.39 -19.16
C GLY A 209 20.40 -10.66 -19.80
N ASP A 210 21.52 -10.53 -19.07
CA ASP A 210 22.82 -9.95 -19.50
C ASP A 210 23.52 -10.73 -20.64
#